data_AF-A0A0L0LKX9-F1
#
_entry.id   AF-A0A0L0LKX9-F1
#
_cell.length_a   1.000
_cell.length_b   1.000
_cell.length_c   1.000
_cell.angle_alpha   90.00
_cell.angle_beta   90.00
_cell.angle_gamma   90.00
#
_symmetry.space_group_name_H-M   'P 1'
#
loop_
_entity.id
_entity.type
_entity.pdbx_description
1 polymer ?
#
loop_
_entity_poly.entity_id
_entity_poly.type
_entity_poly.pdbx_seq_one_letter_code
_entity_poly.pdbx_strand_id
1 'polypeptide(L)'
;MVISIYVLLCWFSAIIIAGLGILIYELSKKTQSAQLFSFLAFSVSIWSFSIPINSPLGIRFSYFLATLISTIFLLFALSYPEEKKINKNILIILSLIEIFFICLLFLTDFIIAKSVEFNSADYVGWNYGNLWFILDFYIGISWLTGIGLILKKFLSAKTKELKTNLRYVLITVIIGIIPPIITGLLLPRLGIFNYYWLAPVSGLLWFMVIFYSITRYHLFNIKIIAVELVTFSLWIFLLVRTIMSDTQEDMWIDGSLFVVSIILGVMLIRSVLSETKQREQIEFLMKDVKTAYDKVKEMNDHLADKINEQTKDVRRAYEVEKEARAELEELNKTKDQFITSTQHHLRTPMTSLKWGLESIRSGAGGPVTPELSRILDTTEASMNQMTETIENFIHITEKKV
;
A
#
# COMPACT_ATOMS: atom_id res chain seq x y z
N MET A 1 23.46 47.87 13.57
CA MET A 1 22.12 47.25 13.65
C MET A 1 22.11 46.46 14.96
N VAL A 2 21.39 46.93 15.98
CA VAL A 2 21.22 46.13 17.20
C VAL A 2 20.32 44.96 16.80
N ILE A 3 20.83 43.74 16.89
CA ILE A 3 20.04 42.54 16.55
C ILE A 3 19.06 42.32 17.71
N SER A 4 17.82 42.74 17.51
CA SER A 4 16.76 42.52 18.50
C SER A 4 16.27 41.07 18.44
N ILE A 5 15.64 40.60 19.52
CA ILE A 5 15.04 39.26 19.59
C ILE A 5 14.03 39.01 18.46
N TYR A 6 13.36 40.07 17.97
CA TYR A 6 12.39 39.98 16.88
C TYR A 6 13.05 39.64 15.53
N VAL A 7 14.23 40.21 15.26
CA VAL A 7 15.02 39.92 14.05
C VAL A 7 15.42 38.45 14.02
N LEU A 8 15.87 37.94 15.16
CA LEU A 8 16.27 36.55 15.34
C LEU A 8 15.11 35.59 15.12
N LEU A 9 13.94 35.89 15.69
CA LEU A 9 12.74 35.07 15.48
C LEU A 9 12.34 35.01 14.00
N CYS A 10 12.41 36.13 13.27
CA CYS A 10 12.10 36.15 11.84
C CYS A 10 13.08 35.30 11.01
N TRP A 11 14.39 35.49 11.22
CA TRP A 11 15.42 34.71 10.52
C TRP A 11 15.39 33.23 10.90
N PHE A 12 15.10 32.93 12.15
CA PHE A 12 14.90 31.57 12.59
C PHE A 12 13.70 30.91 11.91
N SER A 13 12.56 31.61 11.85
CA SER A 13 11.39 31.14 11.12
C SER A 13 11.71 30.89 9.65
N ALA A 14 12.50 31.77 9.03
CA ALA A 14 12.98 31.57 7.66
C ALA A 14 13.75 30.26 7.50
N ILE A 15 14.75 30.01 8.36
CA ILE A 15 15.59 28.80 8.30
C ILE A 15 14.75 27.53 8.44
N ILE A 16 13.82 27.47 9.40
CA ILE A 16 12.93 26.31 9.55
C ILE A 16 12.06 26.11 8.31
N ILE A 17 11.42 27.18 7.83
CA ILE A 17 10.52 27.09 6.66
C ILE A 17 11.30 26.65 5.41
N ALA A 18 12.54 27.11 5.23
CA ALA A 18 13.43 26.63 4.17
C ALA A 18 13.76 25.15 4.33
N GLY A 19 14.08 24.70 5.55
CA GLY A 19 14.33 23.28 5.85
C GLY A 19 13.12 22.40 5.52
N LEU A 20 11.91 22.82 5.91
CA LEU A 20 10.66 22.15 5.55
C LEU A 20 10.46 22.14 4.03
N GLY A 21 10.75 23.25 3.34
CA GLY A 21 10.69 23.34 1.88
C GLY A 21 11.61 22.34 1.18
N ILE A 22 12.85 22.16 1.65
CA ILE A 22 13.80 21.17 1.14
C ILE A 22 13.27 19.75 1.37
N LEU A 23 12.83 19.44 2.60
CA LEU A 23 12.28 18.12 2.93
C LEU A 23 11.10 17.75 2.04
N ILE A 24 10.16 18.69 1.84
CA ILE A 24 9.02 18.48 0.94
C ILE A 24 9.53 18.17 -0.46
N TYR A 25 10.44 18.98 -1.01
CA TYR A 25 10.98 18.75 -2.34
C TYR A 25 11.64 17.38 -2.49
N GLU A 26 12.46 16.98 -1.51
CA GLU A 26 13.17 15.69 -1.55
C GLU A 26 12.24 14.49 -1.44
N LEU A 27 11.23 14.57 -0.58
CA LEU A 27 10.27 13.49 -0.35
C LEU A 27 9.27 13.32 -1.50
N SER A 28 9.02 14.39 -2.25
CA SER A 28 7.90 14.46 -3.21
C SER A 28 8.32 14.81 -4.64
N LYS A 29 9.59 14.58 -5.02
CA LYS A 29 10.21 14.95 -6.33
C LYS A 29 9.37 14.67 -7.59
N LYS A 30 8.32 13.84 -7.51
CA LYS A 30 7.45 13.43 -8.61
C LYS A 30 6.12 14.21 -8.74
N THR A 31 5.66 14.94 -7.73
CA THR A 31 4.35 15.62 -7.76
C THR A 31 4.49 17.13 -7.95
N GLN A 32 3.70 17.70 -8.87
CA GLN A 32 3.74 19.12 -9.18
C GLN A 32 3.19 19.96 -8.03
N SER A 33 2.17 19.47 -7.32
CA SER A 33 1.60 20.20 -6.18
C SER A 33 2.61 20.35 -5.04
N ALA A 34 3.41 19.32 -4.78
CA ALA A 34 4.39 19.35 -3.71
C ALA A 34 5.64 20.18 -4.08
N GLN A 35 6.03 20.19 -5.36
CA GLN A 35 7.02 21.14 -5.87
C GLN A 35 6.55 22.60 -5.69
N LEU A 36 5.30 22.91 -6.06
CA LEU A 36 4.73 24.26 -5.87
C LEU A 36 4.63 24.63 -4.39
N PHE A 37 4.30 23.68 -3.52
CA PHE A 37 4.28 23.91 -2.08
C PHE A 37 5.69 24.14 -1.50
N SER A 38 6.70 23.44 -2.02
CA SER A 38 8.10 23.70 -1.68
C SER A 38 8.55 25.10 -2.12
N PHE A 39 8.20 25.52 -3.34
CA PHE A 39 8.44 26.89 -3.80
C PHE A 39 7.72 27.92 -2.91
N LEU A 40 6.49 27.63 -2.48
CA LEU A 40 5.76 28.49 -1.54
C LEU A 40 6.53 28.63 -0.22
N ALA A 41 7.05 27.52 0.33
CA ALA A 41 7.86 27.53 1.54
C ALA A 41 9.13 28.38 1.35
N PHE A 42 9.86 28.20 0.25
CA PHE A 42 11.04 29.03 -0.03
C PHE A 42 10.70 30.52 -0.15
N SER A 43 9.62 30.87 -0.84
CA SER A 43 9.18 32.27 -0.93
C SER A 43 8.83 32.86 0.43
N VAL A 44 8.14 32.11 1.30
CA VAL A 44 7.84 32.57 2.67
C VAL A 44 9.11 32.65 3.52
N SER A 45 10.07 31.75 3.33
CA SER A 45 11.38 31.83 3.99
C SER A 45 12.13 33.11 3.59
N ILE A 46 12.23 33.39 2.29
CA ILE A 46 12.91 34.60 1.79
C ILE A 46 12.20 35.86 2.30
N TRP A 47 10.87 35.83 2.37
CA TRP A 47 10.08 36.93 2.93
C TRP A 47 10.31 37.12 4.42
N SER A 48 10.35 36.02 5.18
CA SER A 48 10.67 36.06 6.62
C SER A 48 12.07 36.61 6.88
N PHE A 49 13.02 36.29 5.98
CA PHE A 49 14.38 36.83 6.05
C PHE A 49 14.46 38.32 5.72
N SER A 50 13.60 38.81 4.81
CA SER A 50 13.64 40.20 4.36
C SER A 50 13.01 41.19 5.33
N ILE A 51 12.07 40.75 6.19
CA ILE A 51 11.33 41.63 7.12
C ILE A 51 12.24 42.45 8.05
N PRO A 52 13.28 41.88 8.69
CA PRO A 52 14.21 42.65 9.50
C PRO A 52 15.07 43.67 8.74
N ILE A 53 15.10 43.61 7.40
CA ILE A 53 15.89 44.50 6.55
C ILE A 53 15.11 45.82 6.38
N ASN A 54 15.19 46.65 7.40
CA ASN A 54 14.54 47.94 7.58
C ASN A 54 15.07 49.03 6.62
N SER A 55 14.86 48.83 5.32
CA SER A 55 15.22 49.77 4.25
C SER A 55 14.07 49.95 3.27
N PRO A 56 13.97 51.09 2.55
CA PRO A 56 12.94 51.29 1.53
C PRO A 56 12.90 50.17 0.48
N LEU A 57 14.08 49.66 0.10
CA LEU A 57 14.22 48.55 -0.84
C LEU A 57 13.76 47.22 -0.22
N GLY A 58 14.10 46.96 1.05
CA GLY A 58 13.67 45.77 1.78
C GLY A 58 12.15 45.69 1.94
N ILE A 59 11.50 46.82 2.22
CA ILE A 59 10.04 46.91 2.30
C ILE A 59 9.41 46.60 0.93
N ARG A 60 9.88 47.23 -0.15
CA ARG A 60 9.41 46.94 -1.52
C ARG A 60 9.58 45.47 -1.90
N PHE A 61 10.72 44.88 -1.52
CA PHE A 61 11.00 43.46 -1.73
C PHE A 61 10.07 42.57 -0.91
N SER A 62 9.74 42.93 0.33
CA SER A 62 8.78 42.22 1.16
C SER A 62 7.38 42.19 0.53
N TYR A 63 6.90 43.33 0.01
CA TYR A 63 5.60 43.39 -0.67
C TYR A 63 5.57 42.63 -2.00
N PHE A 64 6.68 42.61 -2.76
CA PHE A 64 6.80 41.75 -3.93
C PHE A 64 6.73 40.26 -3.56
N LEU A 65 7.39 39.85 -2.48
CA LEU A 65 7.30 38.47 -2.05
C LEU A 65 5.87 38.10 -1.61
N ALA A 66 5.11 39.04 -1.04
CA ALA A 66 3.71 38.81 -0.72
C ALA A 66 2.85 38.55 -1.97
N THR A 67 3.09 39.25 -3.10
CA THR A 67 2.41 38.94 -4.37
C THR A 67 2.82 37.57 -4.88
N LEU A 68 4.13 37.29 -4.91
CA LEU A 68 4.67 36.01 -5.35
C LEU A 68 4.12 34.82 -4.54
N ILE A 69 4.03 34.94 -3.21
CA ILE A 69 3.46 33.93 -2.30
C ILE A 69 1.99 33.66 -2.67
N SER A 70 1.20 34.71 -2.90
CA SER A 70 -0.21 34.57 -3.29
C SER A 70 -0.38 33.88 -4.65
N THR A 71 0.51 34.14 -5.59
CA THR A 71 0.53 33.54 -6.93
C THR A 71 0.91 32.07 -6.88
N ILE A 72 1.97 31.72 -6.14
CA ILE A 72 2.40 30.33 -5.97
C ILE A 72 1.31 29.53 -5.24
N PHE A 73 0.63 30.12 -4.26
CA PHE A 73 -0.51 29.48 -3.60
C PHE A 73 -1.66 29.21 -4.58
N LEU A 74 -1.99 30.17 -5.46
CA LEU A 74 -3.02 29.95 -6.49
C LEU A 74 -2.63 28.82 -7.45
N LEU A 75 -1.37 28.77 -7.88
CA LEU A 75 -0.84 27.68 -8.71
C LEU A 75 -0.91 26.33 -7.99
N PHE A 76 -0.54 26.30 -6.70
CA PHE A 76 -0.69 25.12 -5.85
C PHE A 76 -2.14 24.66 -5.80
N ALA A 77 -3.09 25.58 -5.54
CA ALA A 77 -4.52 25.27 -5.48
C ALA A 77 -5.09 24.76 -6.81
N LEU A 78 -4.53 25.16 -7.95
CA LEU A 78 -4.90 24.64 -9.27
C LEU A 78 -4.46 23.19 -9.45
N SER A 79 -3.21 22.87 -9.11
CA SER A 79 -2.62 21.53 -9.31
C SER A 79 -3.09 20.51 -8.27
N TYR A 80 -3.20 20.91 -7.00
CA TYR A 80 -3.55 20.04 -5.89
C TYR A 80 -5.04 19.65 -5.88
N PRO A 81 -5.45 18.38 -5.64
CA PRO A 81 -4.67 17.17 -5.36
C PRO A 81 -4.50 16.25 -6.57
N GLU A 82 -5.03 16.62 -7.74
CA GLU A 82 -5.12 15.75 -8.92
C GLU A 82 -3.82 15.71 -9.74
N GLU A 83 -2.78 16.43 -9.33
CA GLU A 83 -1.48 16.54 -10.01
C GLU A 83 -1.58 16.91 -11.49
N LYS A 84 -2.63 17.67 -11.84
CA LYS A 84 -2.85 18.13 -13.21
C LYS A 84 -1.79 19.17 -13.57
N LYS A 85 -1.22 19.00 -14.77
CA LYS A 85 -0.33 20.00 -15.37
C LYS A 85 -1.07 21.31 -15.53
N ILE A 86 -0.51 22.36 -14.94
CA ILE A 86 -1.04 23.72 -15.07
C ILE A 86 -0.92 24.16 -16.53
N ASN A 87 -1.99 24.77 -17.06
CA ASN A 87 -2.01 25.29 -18.42
C ASN A 87 -0.93 26.38 -18.60
N LYS A 88 -0.12 26.26 -19.66
CA LYS A 88 0.95 27.21 -20.00
C LYS A 88 0.46 28.65 -20.11
N ASN A 89 -0.76 28.88 -20.60
CA ASN A 89 -1.32 30.22 -20.73
C ASN A 89 -1.57 30.87 -19.35
N ILE A 90 -2.00 30.09 -18.36
CA ILE A 90 -2.18 30.56 -16.98
C ILE A 90 -0.82 30.96 -16.39
N LEU A 91 0.22 30.14 -16.62
CA LEU A 91 1.58 30.46 -16.17
C LEU A 91 2.10 31.75 -16.80
N ILE A 92 1.88 31.96 -18.10
CA ILE A 92 2.29 33.18 -18.81
C ILE A 92 1.54 34.40 -18.24
N ILE A 93 0.22 34.32 -18.08
CA ILE A 93 -0.59 35.43 -17.54
C ILE A 93 -0.12 35.81 -16.13
N LEU A 94 0.05 34.83 -15.24
CA LEU A 94 0.51 35.09 -13.88
C LEU A 94 1.95 35.64 -13.85
N SER A 95 2.83 35.16 -14.73
CA SER A 95 4.19 35.70 -14.86
C SER A 95 4.19 37.16 -15.33
N LEU A 96 3.31 37.53 -16.27
CA LEU A 96 3.15 38.92 -16.73
C LEU A 96 2.63 39.83 -15.60
N ILE A 97 1.72 39.33 -14.77
CA ILE A 97 1.22 40.05 -13.59
C ILE A 97 2.35 40.28 -12.58
N GLU A 98 3.21 39.29 -12.32
CA GLU A 98 4.37 39.48 -11.44
C GLU A 98 5.37 40.50 -12.01
N ILE A 99 5.64 40.46 -13.32
CA ILE A 99 6.48 41.48 -13.98
C ILE A 99 5.87 42.87 -13.82
N PHE A 100 4.55 43.01 -13.95
CA PHE A 100 3.85 44.26 -13.70
C PHE A 100 4.05 44.75 -12.26
N PHE A 101 3.92 43.89 -11.25
CA PHE A 101 4.16 44.27 -9.85
C PHE A 101 5.63 44.59 -9.55
N ILE A 102 6.58 43.90 -10.18
CA ILE A 102 8.01 44.23 -10.11
C ILE A 102 8.23 45.66 -10.63
N CYS A 103 7.71 45.99 -11.82
CA CYS A 103 7.81 47.34 -12.37
C CYS A 103 7.17 48.38 -11.42
N LEU A 104 5.98 48.09 -10.90
CA LEU A 104 5.24 49.04 -10.07
C LEU A 104 5.91 49.26 -8.70
N LEU A 105 6.44 48.22 -8.06
CA LEU A 105 7.09 48.31 -6.75
C LEU A 105 8.50 48.90 -6.81
N PHE A 106 9.30 48.54 -7.82
CA PHE A 106 10.72 48.92 -7.87
C PHE A 106 11.00 50.17 -8.70
N LEU A 107 10.22 50.43 -9.77
CA LEU A 107 10.46 51.58 -10.66
C LEU A 107 9.60 52.81 -10.33
N THR A 108 8.57 52.66 -9.49
CA THR A 108 7.65 53.76 -9.14
C THR A 108 7.48 53.92 -7.64
N ASP A 109 6.86 55.03 -7.25
CA ASP A 109 6.49 55.33 -5.86
C ASP A 109 4.97 55.16 -5.64
N PHE A 110 4.27 54.50 -6.57
CA PHE A 110 2.80 54.40 -6.55
C PHE A 110 2.24 53.40 -5.55
N ILE A 111 3.02 52.41 -5.11
CA ILE A 111 2.59 51.47 -4.05
C ILE A 111 3.22 51.83 -2.70
N ILE A 112 4.55 51.99 -2.66
CA ILE A 112 5.30 52.40 -1.47
C ILE A 112 6.05 53.69 -1.80
N ALA A 113 5.72 54.77 -1.09
CA ALA A 113 6.40 56.06 -1.25
C ALA A 113 7.84 55.96 -0.72
N LYS A 114 8.74 56.82 -1.23
CA LYS A 114 10.16 56.86 -0.83
C LYS A 114 10.39 57.26 0.63
N SER A 115 9.43 57.97 1.25
CA SER A 115 9.58 58.42 2.63
C SER A 115 9.23 57.30 3.62
N VAL A 116 10.20 57.03 4.48
CA VAL A 116 10.11 56.11 5.60
C VAL A 116 10.24 56.96 6.86
N GLU A 117 9.21 56.96 7.70
CA GLU A 117 9.22 57.69 8.98
C GLU A 117 9.75 56.76 10.07
N PHE A 118 10.86 57.16 10.68
CA PHE A 118 11.44 56.49 11.84
C PHE A 118 10.80 57.07 13.11
N ASN A 119 9.75 56.42 13.61
CA ASN A 119 9.06 56.89 14.82
C ASN A 119 9.72 56.43 16.13
N SER A 120 10.72 55.55 16.07
CA SER A 120 11.56 55.15 17.21
C SER A 120 12.77 54.36 16.72
N ALA A 121 13.78 54.18 17.58
CA ALA A 121 15.00 53.44 17.28
C ALA A 121 14.77 51.97 16.82
N ASP A 122 13.55 51.44 17.01
CA ASP A 122 13.22 50.03 16.80
C ASP A 122 12.18 49.76 15.68
N TYR A 123 11.48 50.78 15.16
CA TYR A 123 10.40 50.58 14.19
C TYR A 123 10.41 51.56 13.02
N VAL A 124 10.12 50.99 11.84
CA VAL A 124 10.15 51.67 10.55
C VAL A 124 8.73 51.71 9.99
N GLY A 125 8.15 52.91 9.90
CA GLY A 125 6.88 53.13 9.21
C GLY A 125 7.12 53.62 7.79
N TRP A 126 6.26 53.27 6.84
CA TRP A 126 6.37 53.74 5.46
C TRP A 126 5.04 54.27 4.95
N ASN A 127 5.12 55.26 4.07
CA ASN A 127 3.96 55.85 3.44
C ASN A 127 3.56 55.07 2.18
N TYR A 128 2.26 54.94 1.98
CA TYR A 128 1.70 54.27 0.80
C TYR A 128 1.43 55.27 -0.32
N GLY A 129 1.75 54.88 -1.56
CA GLY A 129 1.41 55.65 -2.75
C GLY A 129 -0.04 55.42 -3.19
N ASN A 130 -0.54 56.25 -4.12
CA ASN A 130 -1.96 56.26 -4.49
C ASN A 130 -2.53 54.96 -5.05
N LEU A 131 -1.70 54.01 -5.50
CA LEU A 131 -2.13 52.73 -6.10
C LEU A 131 -1.91 51.52 -5.20
N TRP A 132 -1.67 51.74 -3.89
CA TRP A 132 -1.41 50.66 -2.95
C TRP A 132 -2.51 49.59 -2.90
N PHE A 133 -3.76 49.98 -3.14
CA PHE A 133 -4.94 49.10 -3.08
C PHE A 133 -4.96 48.04 -4.20
N ILE A 134 -4.27 48.28 -5.32
CA ILE A 134 -4.20 47.32 -6.43
C ILE A 134 -3.47 46.05 -5.98
N LEU A 135 -2.40 46.21 -5.19
CA LEU A 135 -1.64 45.09 -4.65
C LEU A 135 -2.47 44.29 -3.64
N ASP A 136 -3.16 44.98 -2.73
CA ASP A 136 -4.03 44.32 -1.74
C ASP A 136 -5.18 43.57 -2.39
N PHE A 137 -5.78 44.18 -3.42
CA PHE A 137 -6.82 43.54 -4.22
C PHE A 137 -6.30 42.28 -4.90
N TYR A 138 -5.10 42.33 -5.49
CA TYR A 138 -4.49 41.17 -6.13
C TYR A 138 -4.18 40.02 -5.16
N ILE A 139 -3.57 40.34 -4.02
CA ILE A 139 -3.29 39.34 -2.98
C ILE A 139 -4.61 38.73 -2.50
N GLY A 140 -5.61 39.56 -2.19
CA GLY A 140 -6.92 39.14 -1.73
C GLY A 140 -7.63 38.23 -2.72
N ILE A 141 -7.74 38.62 -4.00
CA ILE A 141 -8.44 37.82 -5.01
C ILE A 141 -7.70 36.50 -5.30
N SER A 142 -6.37 36.50 -5.28
CA SER A 142 -5.57 35.29 -5.50
C SER A 142 -5.78 34.26 -4.39
N TRP A 143 -5.76 34.70 -3.13
CA TRP A 143 -6.04 33.84 -1.98
C TRP A 143 -7.50 33.36 -1.94
N LEU A 144 -8.47 34.25 -2.16
CA LEU A 144 -9.89 33.89 -2.20
C LEU A 144 -10.18 32.89 -3.33
N THR A 145 -9.57 33.08 -4.50
CA THR A 145 -9.70 32.14 -5.63
C THR A 145 -9.07 30.80 -5.29
N GLY A 146 -7.85 30.78 -4.73
CA GLY A 146 -7.18 29.54 -4.32
C GLY A 146 -7.97 28.76 -3.27
N ILE A 147 -8.47 29.44 -2.23
CA ILE A 147 -9.33 28.83 -1.21
C ILE A 147 -10.64 28.33 -1.84
N GLY A 148 -11.27 29.11 -2.71
CA GLY A 148 -12.49 28.73 -3.42
C GLY A 148 -12.31 27.49 -4.31
N LEU A 149 -11.14 27.35 -4.96
CA LEU A 149 -10.79 26.15 -5.73
C LEU A 149 -10.65 24.92 -4.85
N ILE A 150 -9.94 25.03 -3.72
CA ILE A 150 -9.79 23.93 -2.76
C ILE A 150 -11.16 23.56 -2.14
N LEU A 151 -11.99 24.55 -1.83
CA LEU A 151 -13.36 24.34 -1.33
C LEU A 151 -14.23 23.61 -2.35
N LYS A 152 -14.20 24.02 -3.62
CA LYS A 152 -14.91 23.33 -4.71
C LYS A 152 -14.46 21.87 -4.83
N LYS A 153 -13.16 21.61 -4.73
CA LYS A 153 -12.58 20.25 -4.74
C LYS A 153 -13.01 19.45 -3.50
N PHE A 154 -13.05 20.07 -2.32
CA PHE A 154 -13.53 19.45 -1.08
C PHE A 154 -15.00 19.03 -1.19
N LEU A 155 -15.85 19.89 -1.73
CA LEU A 155 -17.27 19.61 -1.94
C LEU A 155 -17.51 18.52 -2.99
N SER A 156 -16.60 18.37 -3.96
CA SER A 156 -16.70 17.38 -5.05
C SER A 156 -16.00 16.05 -4.76
N ALA A 157 -15.31 15.91 -3.62
CA ALA A 157 -14.49 14.75 -3.30
C ALA A 157 -15.33 13.49 -3.04
N LYS A 158 -15.06 12.40 -3.79
CA LYS A 158 -15.81 11.12 -3.70
C LYS A 158 -15.32 10.19 -2.60
N THR A 159 -14.02 10.16 -2.31
CA THR A 159 -13.44 9.28 -1.29
C THR A 159 -13.33 9.98 0.06
N LYS A 160 -13.58 9.25 1.15
CA LYS A 160 -13.49 9.76 2.52
C LYS A 160 -12.09 10.29 2.84
N GLU A 161 -11.06 9.64 2.31
CA GLU A 161 -9.65 10.02 2.46
C GLU A 161 -9.36 11.38 1.81
N LEU A 162 -9.71 11.54 0.53
CA LEU A 162 -9.50 12.79 -0.21
C LEU A 162 -10.24 13.96 0.44
N LYS A 163 -11.49 13.72 0.87
CA LYS A 163 -12.30 14.73 1.56
C LYS A 163 -11.69 15.13 2.89
N THR A 164 -11.13 14.18 3.63
CA THR A 164 -10.46 14.44 4.91
C THR A 164 -9.18 15.26 4.69
N ASN A 165 -8.38 14.93 3.68
CA ASN A 165 -7.16 15.66 3.34
C ASN A 165 -7.48 17.11 2.93
N LEU A 166 -8.41 17.32 1.99
CA LEU A 166 -8.82 18.66 1.56
C LEU A 166 -9.37 19.50 2.70
N ARG A 167 -10.08 18.89 3.67
CA ARG A 167 -10.54 19.59 4.88
C ARG A 167 -9.38 20.11 5.73
N TYR A 168 -8.35 19.29 5.94
CA TYR A 168 -7.18 19.72 6.71
C TYR A 168 -6.45 20.87 6.02
N VAL A 169 -6.16 20.74 4.72
CA VAL A 169 -5.54 21.83 3.95
C VAL A 169 -6.37 23.11 4.03
N LEU A 170 -7.70 23.02 3.87
CA LEU A 170 -8.57 24.19 3.92
C LEU A 170 -8.59 24.87 5.30
N ILE A 171 -8.73 24.09 6.38
CA ILE A 171 -8.69 24.62 7.76
C ILE A 171 -7.33 25.28 8.03
N THR A 172 -6.24 24.62 7.67
CA THR A 172 -4.91 25.15 7.97
C THR A 172 -4.58 26.38 7.15
N VAL A 173 -4.99 26.45 5.88
CA VAL A 173 -4.82 27.66 5.06
C VAL A 173 -5.62 28.83 5.64
N ILE A 174 -6.89 28.61 5.99
CA ILE A 174 -7.75 29.67 6.54
C ILE A 174 -7.20 30.17 7.88
N ILE A 175 -6.81 29.28 8.78
CA ILE A 175 -6.26 29.68 10.09
C ILE A 175 -4.87 30.31 9.92
N GLY A 176 -4.05 29.76 9.03
CA GLY A 176 -2.65 30.17 8.85
C GLY A 176 -2.47 31.53 8.18
N ILE A 177 -3.36 31.91 7.27
CA ILE A 177 -3.27 33.19 6.56
C ILE A 177 -3.74 34.39 7.39
N ILE A 178 -4.61 34.16 8.38
CA ILE A 178 -5.22 35.24 9.17
C ILE A 178 -4.14 36.08 9.89
N PRO A 179 -3.20 35.51 10.65
CA PRO A 179 -2.22 36.32 11.36
C PRO A 179 -1.31 37.14 10.43
N PRO A 180 -0.71 36.58 9.34
CA PRO A 180 0.06 37.37 8.40
C PRO A 180 -0.74 38.48 7.69
N ILE A 181 -2.02 38.26 7.39
CA ILE A 181 -2.89 39.33 6.84
C ILE A 181 -3.09 40.43 7.88
N ILE A 182 -3.38 40.08 9.12
CA ILE A 182 -3.60 41.07 10.18
C ILE A 182 -2.32 41.87 10.45
N THR A 183 -1.21 41.20 10.73
CA THR A 183 0.03 41.85 11.18
C THR A 183 0.89 42.36 10.04
N GLY A 184 0.83 41.74 8.86
CA GLY A 184 1.65 42.07 7.70
C GLY A 184 0.95 42.98 6.67
N LEU A 185 -0.38 43.07 6.70
CA LEU A 185 -1.14 43.87 5.73
C LEU A 185 -2.04 44.89 6.43
N LEU A 186 -3.04 44.44 7.21
CA LEU A 186 -4.07 45.31 7.78
C LEU A 186 -3.55 46.32 8.81
N LEU A 187 -2.75 45.89 9.79
CA LEU A 187 -2.20 46.80 10.81
C LEU A 187 -1.28 47.86 10.20
N PRO A 188 -0.34 47.53 9.29
CA PRO A 188 0.41 48.53 8.54
C PRO A 188 -0.48 49.53 7.77
N ARG A 189 -1.61 49.09 7.18
CA ARG A 189 -2.57 50.02 6.53
C ARG A 189 -3.18 51.03 7.50
N LEU A 190 -3.33 50.67 8.77
CA LEU A 190 -3.81 51.55 9.83
C LEU A 190 -2.70 52.40 10.46
N GLY A 191 -1.47 52.33 9.94
CA GLY A 191 -0.31 53.03 10.48
C GLY A 191 0.34 52.34 11.69
N ILE A 192 -0.04 51.09 12.00
CA ILE A 192 0.47 50.32 13.14
C ILE A 192 1.50 49.31 12.64
N PHE A 193 2.79 49.64 12.76
CA PHE A 193 3.89 48.81 12.24
C PHE A 193 4.57 47.91 13.29
N ASN A 194 4.31 48.12 14.58
CA ASN A 194 5.02 47.47 15.69
C ASN A 194 4.90 45.93 15.71
N TYR A 195 3.86 45.39 15.09
CA TYR A 195 3.55 43.96 15.06
C TYR A 195 3.97 43.29 13.75
N TYR A 196 4.59 44.00 12.81
CA TYR A 196 4.93 43.48 11.49
C TYR A 196 5.81 42.21 11.54
N TRP A 197 6.73 42.14 12.51
CA TRP A 197 7.62 41.00 12.75
C TRP A 197 6.87 39.72 13.18
N LEU A 198 5.63 39.79 13.66
CA LEU A 198 4.83 38.61 14.02
C LEU A 198 4.30 37.85 12.79
N ALA A 199 4.25 38.50 11.63
CA ALA A 199 3.74 37.90 10.41
C ALA A 199 4.51 36.62 9.98
N PRO A 200 5.86 36.61 9.94
CA PRO A 200 6.63 35.40 9.64
C PRO A 200 6.67 34.38 10.79
N VAL A 201 6.65 34.84 12.04
CA VAL A 201 6.69 33.97 13.23
C VAL A 201 5.40 33.15 13.35
N SER A 202 4.24 33.78 13.13
CA SER A 202 2.96 33.07 13.00
C SER A 202 2.91 32.18 11.75
N GLY A 203 3.63 32.61 10.70
CA GLY A 203 3.94 31.85 9.49
C GLY A 203 4.39 30.41 9.74
N LEU A 204 5.38 30.29 10.61
CA LEU A 204 6.03 29.03 10.94
C LEU A 204 5.07 27.98 11.53
N LEU A 205 4.18 28.39 12.44
CA LEU A 205 3.24 27.47 13.09
C LEU A 205 2.31 26.80 12.07
N TRP A 206 1.78 27.55 11.10
CA TRP A 206 0.91 26.95 10.10
C TRP A 206 1.68 26.17 9.02
N PHE A 207 2.90 26.56 8.67
CA PHE A 207 3.74 25.76 7.77
C PHE A 207 4.01 24.37 8.34
N MET A 208 4.22 24.25 9.66
CA MET A 208 4.34 22.95 10.33
C MET A 208 3.03 22.13 10.23
N VAL A 209 1.87 22.78 10.36
CA VAL A 209 0.56 22.10 10.27
C VAL A 209 0.20 21.70 8.82
N ILE A 210 0.56 22.50 7.81
CA ILE A 210 0.36 22.11 6.41
C ILE A 210 1.37 21.03 6.01
N PHE A 211 2.63 21.15 6.44
CA PHE A 211 3.61 20.08 6.29
C PHE A 211 3.08 18.76 6.85
N TYR A 212 2.50 18.79 8.06
CA TYR A 212 1.81 17.64 8.65
C TYR A 212 0.67 17.12 7.76
N SER A 213 -0.18 18.00 7.24
CA SER A 213 -1.36 17.61 6.45
C SER A 213 -0.98 16.97 5.11
N ILE A 214 0.10 17.45 4.48
CA ILE A 214 0.63 16.94 3.21
C ILE A 214 1.38 15.61 3.43
N THR A 215 2.18 15.49 4.49
CA THR A 215 3.01 14.30 4.77
C THR A 215 2.22 13.13 5.39
N ARG A 216 1.19 13.41 6.20
CA ARG A 216 0.37 12.37 6.85
C ARG A 216 -0.41 11.49 5.87
N TYR A 217 -0.65 11.95 4.64
CA TYR A 217 -1.30 11.14 3.61
C TYR A 217 -0.34 10.40 2.69
N HIS A 218 0.98 10.49 2.91
CA HIS A 218 1.99 9.79 2.13
C HIS A 218 3.22 9.36 2.97
N LEU A 219 3.04 8.75 4.16
CA LEU A 219 4.02 7.88 4.89
C LEU A 219 4.49 8.33 6.29
N PHE A 220 4.00 9.43 6.88
CA PHE A 220 4.57 9.88 8.15
C PHE A 220 3.79 9.42 9.39
N ASN A 221 4.37 8.41 10.07
CA ASN A 221 4.02 8.00 11.42
C ASN A 221 4.08 9.19 12.40
N ILE A 222 3.09 9.31 13.30
CA ILE A 222 2.99 10.36 14.35
C ILE A 222 4.30 10.49 15.16
N LYS A 223 5.08 9.41 15.26
CA LYS A 223 6.40 9.37 15.93
C LYS A 223 7.44 10.29 15.29
N ILE A 224 7.48 10.41 13.97
CA ILE A 224 8.49 11.24 13.28
C ILE A 224 8.25 12.71 13.59
N ILE A 225 6.97 13.12 13.55
CA ILE A 225 6.54 14.49 13.84
C ILE A 225 6.90 14.89 15.27
N ALA A 226 6.67 14.01 16.25
CA ALA A 226 7.05 14.29 17.63
C ALA A 226 8.56 14.53 17.78
N VAL A 227 9.38 13.72 17.10
CA VAL A 227 10.84 13.83 17.13
C VAL A 227 11.30 15.12 16.43
N GLU A 228 10.76 15.44 15.26
CA GLU A 228 11.05 16.69 14.55
C GLU A 228 10.69 17.91 15.40
N LEU A 229 9.49 17.93 15.99
CA LEU A 229 9.00 19.06 16.77
C LEU A 229 9.86 19.28 18.03
N VAL A 230 10.19 18.21 18.76
CA VAL A 230 11.10 18.29 19.91
C VAL A 230 12.49 18.75 19.49
N THR A 231 13.02 18.22 18.39
CA THR A 231 14.35 18.57 17.87
C THR A 231 14.40 20.04 17.45
N PHE A 232 13.39 20.51 16.71
CA PHE A 232 13.28 21.91 16.31
C PHE A 232 13.06 22.84 17.50
N SER A 233 12.23 22.47 18.48
CA SER A 233 12.08 23.23 19.73
C SER A 233 13.38 23.33 20.52
N LEU A 234 14.18 22.27 20.55
CA LEU A 234 15.49 22.29 21.18
C LEU A 234 16.46 23.18 20.40
N TRP A 235 16.45 23.14 19.07
CA TRP A 235 17.24 24.05 18.25
C TRP A 235 16.84 25.52 18.43
N ILE A 236 15.53 25.82 18.54
CA ILE A 236 15.03 27.16 18.90
C ILE A 236 15.67 27.60 20.20
N PHE A 237 15.51 26.78 21.24
CA PHE A 237 15.97 27.10 22.58
C PHE A 237 17.47 27.37 22.61
N LEU A 238 18.27 26.49 22.00
CA LEU A 238 19.72 26.63 21.96
C LEU A 238 20.17 27.83 21.15
N LEU A 239 19.51 28.14 20.03
CA LEU A 239 19.83 29.32 19.25
C LEU A 239 19.52 30.60 20.03
N VAL A 240 18.33 30.71 20.62
CA VAL A 240 17.96 31.87 21.44
C VAL A 240 18.95 32.05 22.59
N ARG A 241 19.31 30.96 23.28
CA ARG A 241 20.29 30.97 24.36
C ARG A 241 21.67 31.43 23.89
N THR A 242 22.13 30.95 22.72
CA THR A 242 23.41 31.35 22.12
C THR A 242 23.45 32.84 21.80
N ILE A 243 22.35 33.43 21.34
CA ILE A 243 22.35 34.83 20.91
C ILE A 243 22.09 35.79 22.08
N MET A 244 21.39 35.33 23.12
CA MET A 244 21.17 36.09 24.35
C MET A 244 22.27 35.90 25.40
N SER A 245 23.40 35.27 25.04
CA SER A 245 24.50 35.05 25.96
C SER A 245 25.16 36.38 26.36
N ASP A 246 25.29 36.63 27.67
CA ASP A 246 25.90 37.86 28.19
C ASP A 246 27.43 37.87 28.05
N THR A 247 28.07 36.70 27.95
CA THR A 247 29.53 36.57 27.87
C THR A 247 29.99 35.90 26.58
N GLN A 248 31.20 36.25 26.14
CA GLN A 248 31.82 35.65 24.96
C GLN A 248 32.07 34.14 25.17
N GLU A 249 32.40 33.71 26.39
CA GLU A 249 32.60 32.30 26.73
C GLU A 249 31.29 31.51 26.61
N ASP A 250 30.18 32.03 27.16
CA ASP A 250 28.87 31.39 27.05
C ASP A 250 28.41 31.28 25.59
N MET A 251 28.67 32.31 24.77
CA MET A 251 28.35 32.30 23.34
C MET A 251 29.05 31.17 22.59
N TRP A 252 30.34 30.94 22.87
CA TRP A 252 31.12 29.87 22.22
C TRP A 252 30.67 28.48 22.68
N ILE A 253 30.37 28.32 23.98
CA ILE A 253 29.86 27.06 24.54
C ILE A 253 28.50 26.73 23.92
N ASP A 254 27.54 27.66 23.99
CA ASP A 254 26.19 27.44 23.49
C ASP A 254 26.15 27.31 21.96
N GLY A 255 26.99 28.08 21.25
CA GLY A 255 27.17 27.94 19.80
C GLY A 255 27.72 26.57 19.41
N SER A 256 28.71 26.06 20.13
CA SER A 256 29.24 24.70 19.89
C SER A 256 28.18 23.63 20.17
N LEU A 257 27.40 23.80 21.23
CA LEU A 257 26.34 22.88 21.64
C LEU A 257 25.16 22.90 20.65
N PHE A 258 24.83 24.07 20.09
CA PHE A 258 23.86 24.23 19.02
C PHE A 258 24.26 23.47 17.76
N VAL A 259 25.52 23.61 17.31
CA VAL A 259 26.02 22.91 16.12
C VAL A 259 26.01 21.39 16.32
N VAL A 260 26.49 20.90 17.47
CA VAL A 260 26.43 19.47 17.82
C VAL A 260 24.98 18.97 17.84
N SER A 261 24.08 19.75 18.41
CA SER A 261 22.66 19.43 18.47
C SER A 261 22.01 19.36 17.08
N ILE A 262 22.42 20.20 16.13
CA ILE A 262 21.96 20.10 14.73
C ILE A 262 22.39 18.77 14.13
N ILE A 263 23.67 18.41 14.26
CA ILE A 263 24.20 17.16 13.71
C ILE A 263 23.44 15.96 14.29
N LEU A 264 23.30 15.91 15.62
CA LEU A 264 22.58 14.84 16.31
C LEU A 264 21.09 14.81 15.95
N GLY A 265 20.44 15.97 15.87
CA GLY A 265 19.03 16.05 15.50
C GLY A 265 18.76 15.59 14.07
N VAL A 266 19.63 15.94 13.12
CA VAL A 266 19.54 15.43 11.73
C VAL A 266 19.74 13.91 11.69
N MET A 267 20.72 13.37 12.42
CA MET A 267 20.93 11.93 12.53
C MET A 267 19.72 11.22 13.16
N LEU A 268 19.14 11.80 14.20
CA LEU A 268 17.96 11.26 14.89
C LEU A 268 16.74 11.22 13.97
N ILE A 269 16.45 12.31 13.27
CA ILE A 269 15.34 12.38 12.31
C ILE A 269 15.54 11.32 11.21
N ARG A 270 16.76 11.22 10.65
CA ARG A 270 17.09 10.18 9.64
C ARG A 270 16.92 8.76 10.20
N SER A 271 17.34 8.52 11.43
CA SER A 271 17.20 7.22 12.09
C SER A 271 15.73 6.84 12.23
N VAL A 272 14.90 7.74 12.76
CA VAL A 272 13.46 7.49 12.97
C VAL A 272 12.74 7.29 11.65
N LEU A 273 13.07 8.08 10.62
CA LEU A 273 12.58 7.88 9.24
C LEU A 273 12.89 6.47 8.71
N SER A 274 14.09 5.97 8.96
CA SER A 274 14.49 4.64 8.52
C SER A 274 13.75 3.53 9.27
N GLU A 275 13.56 3.68 10.59
CA GLU A 275 12.82 2.73 11.41
C GLU A 275 11.35 2.63 10.97
N THR A 276 10.71 3.75 10.70
CA THR A 276 9.31 3.76 10.27
C THR A 276 9.13 3.10 8.92
N LYS A 277 10.05 3.34 7.98
CA LYS A 277 10.02 2.68 6.66
C LYS A 277 10.23 1.17 6.78
N GLN A 278 11.12 0.72 7.67
CA GLN A 278 11.33 -0.70 7.95
C GLN A 278 10.10 -1.35 8.58
N ARG A 279 9.44 -0.68 9.54
CA ARG A 279 8.19 -1.16 10.17
C ARG A 279 7.07 -1.33 9.14
N GLU A 280 6.87 -0.34 8.27
CA GLU A 280 5.85 -0.43 7.22
C GLU A 280 6.12 -1.60 6.26
N GLN A 281 7.38 -1.83 5.90
CA GLN A 281 7.77 -2.95 5.05
C GLN A 281 7.54 -4.30 5.76
N ILE A 282 7.80 -4.39 7.08
CA ILE A 282 7.51 -5.57 7.89
C ILE A 282 6.00 -5.83 7.94
N GLU A 283 5.18 -4.80 8.18
CA GLU A 283 3.70 -4.96 8.20
C GLU A 283 3.16 -5.45 6.86
N PHE A 284 3.68 -4.91 5.75
CA PHE A 284 3.31 -5.37 4.41
C PHE A 284 3.71 -6.85 4.20
N LEU A 285 4.95 -7.21 4.52
CA LEU A 285 5.43 -8.59 4.42
C LEU A 285 4.63 -9.55 5.32
N MET A 286 4.26 -9.13 6.52
CA MET A 286 3.42 -9.92 7.42
C MET A 286 2.04 -10.21 6.82
N LYS A 287 1.45 -9.25 6.11
CA LYS A 287 0.16 -9.45 5.42
C LYS A 287 0.28 -10.47 4.28
N ASP A 288 1.35 -10.41 3.50
CA ASP A 288 1.62 -11.36 2.43
C ASP A 288 1.89 -12.77 2.98
N VAL A 289 2.70 -12.87 4.05
CA VAL A 289 2.96 -14.13 4.76
C VAL A 289 1.67 -14.72 5.31
N LYS A 290 0.79 -13.91 5.92
CA LYS A 290 -0.50 -14.38 6.41
C LYS A 290 -1.37 -14.93 5.27
N THR A 291 -1.42 -14.22 4.15
CA THR A 291 -2.19 -14.64 2.96
C THR A 291 -1.64 -15.95 2.38
N ALA A 292 -0.32 -16.10 2.32
CA ALA A 292 0.33 -17.33 1.89
C ALA A 292 0.05 -18.49 2.87
N TYR A 293 0.10 -18.24 4.17
CA TYR A 293 -0.24 -19.22 5.20
C TYR A 293 -1.69 -19.69 5.08
N ASP A 294 -2.64 -18.77 4.92
CA ASP A 294 -4.06 -19.09 4.76
C ASP A 294 -4.29 -19.96 3.51
N LYS A 295 -3.61 -19.68 2.39
CA LYS A 295 -3.65 -20.53 1.18
C LYS A 295 -3.07 -21.92 1.39
N VAL A 296 -1.93 -22.03 2.09
CA VAL A 296 -1.33 -23.34 2.41
C VAL A 296 -2.26 -24.14 3.31
N LYS A 297 -2.91 -23.49 4.28
CA LYS A 297 -3.89 -24.14 5.15
C LYS A 297 -5.10 -24.64 4.36
N GLU A 298 -5.70 -23.80 3.52
CA GLU A 298 -6.82 -24.19 2.66
C GLU A 298 -6.46 -25.38 1.74
N MET A 299 -5.25 -25.36 1.16
CA MET A 299 -4.77 -26.45 0.32
C MET A 299 -4.52 -27.75 1.09
N ASN A 300 -4.03 -27.66 2.34
CA ASN A 300 -3.88 -28.81 3.23
C ASN A 300 -5.23 -29.40 3.64
N ASP A 301 -6.21 -28.57 3.98
CA ASP A 301 -7.57 -29.01 4.33
C ASP A 301 -8.21 -29.72 3.13
N HIS A 302 -8.13 -29.12 1.93
CA HIS A 302 -8.61 -29.75 0.69
C HIS A 302 -7.88 -31.05 0.36
N LEU A 303 -6.56 -31.13 0.61
CA LEU A 303 -5.80 -32.35 0.40
C LEU A 303 -6.23 -33.44 1.39
N ALA A 304 -6.49 -33.09 2.65
CA ALA A 304 -6.99 -34.02 3.65
C ALA A 304 -8.36 -34.60 3.25
N ASP A 305 -9.27 -33.76 2.74
CA ASP A 305 -10.57 -34.21 2.21
C ASP A 305 -10.38 -35.18 1.04
N LYS A 306 -9.51 -34.83 0.08
CA LYS A 306 -9.23 -35.67 -1.09
C LYS A 306 -8.57 -37.00 -0.72
N ILE A 307 -7.67 -37.01 0.26
CA ILE A 307 -7.07 -38.23 0.81
C ILE A 307 -8.15 -39.10 1.45
N ASN A 308 -9.08 -38.51 2.21
CA ASN A 308 -10.17 -39.25 2.83
C ASN A 308 -11.12 -39.87 1.80
N GLU A 309 -11.45 -39.11 0.75
CA GLU A 309 -12.25 -39.58 -0.39
C GLU A 309 -11.56 -40.76 -1.10
N GLN A 310 -10.29 -40.59 -1.48
CA GLN A 310 -9.51 -41.65 -2.12
C GLN A 310 -9.36 -42.88 -1.22
N THR A 311 -9.16 -42.71 0.08
CA THR A 311 -9.07 -43.82 1.03
C THR A 311 -10.40 -44.59 1.10
N LYS A 312 -11.54 -43.89 1.01
CA LYS A 312 -12.86 -44.51 0.99
C LYS A 312 -13.10 -45.29 -0.30
N ASP A 313 -12.73 -44.74 -1.45
CA ASP A 313 -12.87 -45.40 -2.75
C ASP A 313 -11.98 -46.64 -2.86
N VAL A 314 -10.72 -46.54 -2.42
CA VAL A 314 -9.80 -47.69 -2.36
C VAL A 314 -10.37 -48.77 -1.45
N ARG A 315 -10.91 -48.41 -0.28
CA ARG A 315 -11.52 -49.37 0.63
C ARG A 315 -12.74 -50.06 0.02
N ARG A 316 -13.59 -49.30 -0.70
CA ARG A 316 -14.74 -49.88 -1.42
C ARG A 316 -14.28 -50.84 -2.51
N ALA A 317 -13.30 -50.45 -3.33
CA ALA A 317 -12.75 -51.31 -4.37
C ALA A 317 -12.16 -52.60 -3.80
N TYR A 318 -11.47 -52.50 -2.66
CA TYR A 318 -10.92 -53.65 -1.94
C TYR A 318 -12.02 -54.60 -1.44
N GLU A 319 -13.09 -54.10 -0.82
CA GLU A 319 -14.19 -54.97 -0.36
C GLU A 319 -14.91 -55.64 -1.54
N VAL A 320 -15.12 -54.92 -2.66
CA VAL A 320 -15.71 -55.50 -3.88
C VAL A 320 -14.80 -56.59 -4.48
N GLU A 321 -13.48 -56.35 -4.55
CA GLU A 321 -12.53 -57.37 -5.02
C GLU A 321 -12.56 -58.60 -4.10
N LYS A 322 -12.62 -58.39 -2.80
CA LYS A 322 -12.66 -59.46 -1.79
C LYS A 322 -13.95 -60.29 -1.89
N GLU A 323 -15.10 -59.64 -2.04
CA GLU A 323 -16.39 -60.33 -2.25
C GLU A 323 -16.37 -61.13 -3.55
N ALA A 324 -15.92 -60.53 -4.66
CA ALA A 324 -15.82 -61.21 -5.95
C ALA A 324 -14.86 -62.41 -5.91
N ARG A 325 -13.74 -62.32 -5.16
CA ARG A 325 -12.84 -63.45 -4.93
C ARG A 325 -13.51 -64.57 -4.12
N ALA A 326 -14.26 -64.21 -3.07
CA ALA A 326 -14.97 -65.19 -2.25
C ALA A 326 -16.05 -65.93 -3.06
N GLU A 327 -16.85 -65.20 -3.85
CA GLU A 327 -17.84 -65.79 -4.75
C GLU A 327 -17.19 -66.69 -5.81
N LEU A 328 -16.05 -66.26 -6.38
CA LEU A 328 -15.31 -67.07 -7.35
C LEU A 328 -14.78 -68.36 -6.73
N GLU A 329 -14.30 -68.31 -5.49
CA GLU A 329 -13.81 -69.48 -4.76
C GLU A 329 -14.96 -70.46 -4.43
N GLU A 330 -16.13 -69.95 -4.02
CA GLU A 330 -17.33 -70.75 -3.81
C GLU A 330 -17.87 -71.36 -5.11
N LEU A 331 -17.90 -70.59 -6.19
CA LEU A 331 -18.28 -71.07 -7.52
C LEU A 331 -17.35 -72.17 -8.00
N ASN A 332 -16.04 -72.00 -7.81
CA ASN A 332 -15.06 -73.01 -8.20
C ASN A 332 -15.25 -74.30 -7.38
N LYS A 333 -15.48 -74.19 -6.07
CA LYS A 333 -15.81 -75.34 -5.22
C LYS A 333 -17.10 -76.04 -5.65
N THR A 334 -18.14 -75.29 -6.00
CA THR A 334 -19.42 -75.83 -6.49
C THR A 334 -19.25 -76.52 -7.84
N LYS A 335 -18.44 -75.93 -8.74
CA LYS A 335 -18.05 -76.53 -10.02
C LYS A 335 -17.35 -77.88 -9.78
N ASP A 336 -16.36 -77.93 -8.90
CA ASP A 336 -15.61 -79.15 -8.59
C ASP A 336 -16.52 -80.24 -8.00
N GLN A 337 -17.45 -79.87 -7.11
CA GLN A 337 -18.46 -80.78 -6.56
C GLN A 337 -19.43 -81.31 -7.63
N PHE A 338 -19.92 -80.44 -8.52
CA PHE A 338 -20.81 -80.83 -9.61
C PHE A 338 -20.12 -81.81 -10.57
N ILE A 339 -18.86 -81.54 -10.95
CA ILE A 339 -18.08 -82.42 -11.81
C ILE A 339 -17.89 -83.80 -11.16
N THR A 340 -17.47 -83.83 -9.88
CA THR A 340 -17.27 -85.08 -9.13
C THR A 340 -18.57 -85.89 -9.01
N SER A 341 -19.69 -85.24 -8.70
CA SER A 341 -20.99 -85.88 -8.57
C SER A 341 -21.49 -86.44 -9.90
N THR A 342 -21.42 -85.63 -10.96
CA THR A 342 -21.84 -86.03 -12.32
C THR A 342 -21.01 -87.23 -12.80
N GLN A 343 -19.70 -87.25 -12.55
CA GLN A 343 -18.84 -88.40 -12.87
C GLN A 343 -19.34 -89.68 -12.20
N HIS A 344 -19.59 -89.63 -10.89
CA HIS A 344 -20.09 -90.80 -10.14
C HIS A 344 -21.43 -91.29 -10.73
N HIS A 345 -22.33 -90.36 -11.03
CA HIS A 345 -23.64 -90.65 -11.62
C HIS A 345 -23.56 -91.17 -13.06
N LEU A 346 -22.56 -90.79 -13.85
CA LEU A 346 -22.34 -91.32 -15.20
C LEU A 346 -21.58 -92.66 -15.20
N ARG A 347 -20.63 -92.87 -14.28
CA ARG A 347 -19.88 -94.13 -14.16
C ARG A 347 -20.78 -95.29 -13.72
N THR A 348 -21.73 -95.02 -12.82
CA THR A 348 -22.66 -96.04 -12.30
C THR A 348 -23.45 -96.76 -13.41
N PRO A 349 -24.21 -96.08 -14.29
CA PRO A 349 -24.94 -96.72 -15.38
C PRO A 349 -24.01 -97.36 -16.41
N MET A 350 -22.82 -96.79 -16.66
CA MET A 350 -21.81 -97.41 -17.52
C MET A 350 -21.30 -98.73 -16.94
N THR A 351 -21.12 -98.80 -15.63
CA THR A 351 -20.76 -100.04 -14.93
C THR A 351 -21.88 -101.06 -15.05
N SER A 352 -23.13 -100.66 -14.78
CA SER A 352 -24.30 -101.55 -14.89
C SER A 352 -24.52 -102.08 -16.31
N LEU A 353 -24.36 -101.23 -17.33
CA LEU A 353 -24.45 -101.63 -18.73
C LEU A 353 -23.33 -102.61 -19.11
N LYS A 354 -22.11 -102.43 -18.56
CA LYS A 354 -20.98 -103.32 -18.81
C LYS A 354 -21.23 -104.70 -18.21
N TRP A 355 -21.69 -104.75 -16.96
CA TRP A 355 -22.13 -106.00 -16.32
C TRP A 355 -23.28 -106.67 -17.09
N GLY A 356 -24.22 -105.89 -17.61
CA GLY A 356 -25.32 -106.40 -18.44
C GLY A 356 -24.82 -107.05 -19.73
N LEU A 357 -23.90 -106.39 -20.45
CA LEU A 357 -23.25 -106.95 -21.65
C LEU A 357 -22.47 -108.22 -21.33
N GLU A 358 -21.69 -108.23 -20.24
CA GLU A 358 -20.88 -109.37 -19.82
C GLU A 358 -21.75 -110.57 -19.40
N SER A 359 -22.88 -110.30 -18.74
CA SER A 359 -23.90 -111.31 -18.41
C SER A 359 -24.53 -111.92 -19.67
N ILE A 360 -24.92 -111.10 -20.65
CA ILE A 360 -25.44 -111.57 -21.95
C ILE A 360 -24.37 -112.40 -22.67
N ARG A 361 -23.11 -111.94 -22.67
CA ARG A 361 -21.97 -112.64 -23.29
C ARG A 361 -21.69 -114.00 -22.64
N SER A 362 -21.92 -114.12 -21.32
CA SER A 362 -21.77 -115.36 -20.55
C SER A 362 -22.91 -116.37 -20.75
N GLY A 363 -23.95 -116.02 -21.52
CA GLY A 363 -25.06 -116.91 -21.88
C GLY A 363 -26.26 -116.86 -20.93
N ALA A 364 -26.31 -115.91 -19.99
CA ALA A 364 -27.39 -115.78 -19.01
C ALA A 364 -28.79 -115.46 -19.62
N GLY A 365 -28.85 -115.07 -20.89
CA GLY A 365 -30.08 -114.76 -21.64
C GLY A 365 -30.39 -115.69 -22.82
N GLY A 366 -29.62 -116.76 -23.05
CA GLY A 366 -29.75 -117.68 -24.19
C GLY A 366 -28.46 -117.87 -24.99
N PRO A 367 -28.45 -118.71 -26.06
CA PRO A 367 -27.26 -118.96 -26.88
C PRO A 367 -26.83 -117.70 -27.65
N VAL A 368 -25.57 -117.28 -27.45
CA VAL A 368 -25.00 -116.12 -28.16
C VAL A 368 -24.64 -116.52 -29.58
N THR A 369 -25.38 -116.00 -30.58
CA THR A 369 -25.07 -116.24 -31.99
C THR A 369 -23.85 -115.42 -32.44
N PRO A 370 -23.13 -115.83 -33.51
CA PRO A 370 -21.99 -115.08 -34.04
C PRO A 370 -22.32 -113.62 -34.42
N GLU A 371 -23.56 -113.37 -34.85
CA GLU A 371 -24.07 -112.05 -35.20
C GLU A 371 -24.32 -111.19 -33.95
N LEU A 372 -24.88 -111.78 -32.89
CA LEU A 372 -25.04 -111.12 -31.58
C LEU A 372 -23.69 -110.77 -30.94
N SER A 373 -22.69 -111.65 -31.05
CA SER A 373 -21.33 -111.39 -30.53
C SER A 373 -20.69 -110.13 -31.14
N ARG A 374 -20.81 -109.93 -32.46
CA ARG A 374 -20.28 -108.73 -33.13
C ARG A 374 -20.95 -107.44 -32.66
N ILE A 375 -22.27 -107.49 -32.42
CA ILE A 375 -23.03 -106.35 -31.89
C ILE A 375 -22.60 -106.04 -30.45
N LEU A 376 -22.39 -107.07 -29.62
CA LEU A 376 -21.89 -106.92 -28.26
C LEU A 376 -20.48 -106.30 -28.24
N ASP A 377 -19.56 -106.77 -29.09
CA ASP A 377 -18.19 -106.23 -29.17
C ASP A 377 -18.19 -104.74 -29.59
N THR A 378 -19.06 -104.36 -30.54
CA THR A 378 -19.19 -102.96 -30.99
C THR A 378 -19.79 -102.05 -29.91
N THR A 379 -20.75 -102.60 -29.15
CA THR A 379 -21.41 -101.89 -28.04
C THR A 379 -20.43 -101.72 -26.87
N GLU A 380 -19.66 -102.75 -26.54
CA GLU A 380 -18.61 -102.70 -25.51
C GLU A 380 -17.51 -101.70 -25.87
N ALA A 381 -17.06 -101.66 -27.13
CA ALA A 381 -16.09 -100.67 -27.60
C ALA A 381 -16.61 -99.24 -27.43
N SER A 382 -17.87 -98.99 -27.80
CA SER A 382 -18.52 -97.68 -27.63
C SER A 382 -18.64 -97.29 -26.15
N MET A 383 -18.91 -98.26 -25.28
CA MET A 383 -18.99 -98.03 -23.84
C MET A 383 -17.64 -97.71 -23.19
N ASN A 384 -16.59 -98.41 -23.59
CA ASN A 384 -15.23 -98.13 -23.11
C ASN A 384 -14.78 -96.73 -23.57
N GLN A 385 -15.05 -96.35 -24.82
CA GLN A 385 -14.78 -95.01 -25.33
C GLN A 385 -15.53 -93.92 -24.54
N MET A 386 -16.79 -94.17 -24.18
CA MET A 386 -17.58 -93.22 -23.39
C MET A 386 -17.06 -93.11 -21.95
N THR A 387 -16.61 -94.22 -21.36
CA THR A 387 -15.96 -94.23 -20.03
C THR A 387 -14.66 -93.42 -20.05
N GLU A 388 -13.81 -93.63 -21.07
CA GLU A 388 -12.57 -92.88 -21.26
C GLU A 388 -12.84 -91.38 -21.51
N THR A 389 -13.88 -91.05 -22.27
CA THR A 389 -14.28 -89.65 -22.51
C THR A 389 -14.73 -88.96 -21.22
N ILE A 390 -15.48 -89.66 -20.37
CA ILE A 390 -15.89 -89.15 -19.05
C ILE A 390 -14.67 -88.91 -18.16
N GLU A 391 -13.66 -89.78 -18.21
CA GLU A 391 -12.42 -89.63 -17.45
C GLU A 391 -11.53 -88.48 -17.98
N ASN A 392 -11.45 -88.32 -19.31
CA ASN A 392 -10.67 -87.24 -19.93
C ASN A 392 -11.27 -85.84 -19.74
N PHE A 393 -12.59 -85.72 -19.69
CA PHE A 393 -13.28 -84.44 -19.44
C PHE A 393 -12.88 -83.81 -18.08
N ILE A 394 -12.46 -84.64 -17.13
CA ILE A 394 -12.05 -84.22 -15.79
C ILE A 394 -10.64 -83.63 -15.80
N HIS A 395 -9.69 -84.28 -16.48
CA HIS A 395 -8.31 -83.79 -16.54
C HIS A 395 -8.19 -82.40 -17.18
N ILE A 396 -9.13 -82.03 -18.06
CA ILE A 396 -9.19 -80.68 -18.65
C ILE A 396 -9.77 -79.67 -17.65
N THR A 397 -10.71 -80.07 -16.80
CA THR A 397 -11.36 -79.18 -15.82
C THR A 397 -10.56 -78.97 -14.53
N GLU A 398 -9.62 -79.88 -14.22
CA GLU A 398 -8.68 -79.79 -13.09
C GLU A 398 -7.40 -78.97 -13.37
N LYS A 399 -7.12 -78.59 -14.63
CA LYS A 399 -5.98 -77.72 -14.96
C LYS A 399 -6.22 -76.32 -14.39
N LYS A 400 -5.62 -76.06 -13.21
CA LYS A 400 -5.50 -74.72 -12.63
C LYS A 400 -4.70 -73.82 -13.59
N VAL A 401 -5.29 -72.67 -13.93
CA VAL A 401 -4.58 -71.51 -14.53
C VAL A 401 -3.88 -70.75 -13.42
#